data_AF-A0A2N2ZGV8-F1
#
_entry.id   AF-A0A2N2ZGV8-F1
#
_cell.length_a   1.000
_cell.length_b   1.000
_cell.length_c   1.000
_cell.angle_alpha   90.00
_cell.angle_beta   90.00
_cell.angle_gamma   90.00
#
_symmetry.space_group_name_H-M   'P 1'
#
loop_
_entity.id
_entity.type
_entity.pdbx_description
1 polymer ?
#
loop_
_entity_poly.entity_id
_entity_poly.type
_entity_poly.pdbx_seq_one_letter_code
_entity_poly.pdbx_strand_id
1 'polypeptide(L)' 'MEQVLWDIAIVASLLGFLFLIFAFLTGLRIIKIKPKFRAHKKAALAAFGVVSVHALIMFYFYFFA' A
#
# COMPACT_ATOMS: atom_id res chain seq x y z
N MET A 1 -22.68 -2.84 -6.45
CA MET A 1 -21.84 -2.17 -5.42
C MET A 1 -20.60 -2.99 -5.11
N GLU A 2 -20.74 -4.31 -4.96
CA GLU A 2 -19.63 -5.24 -4.74
C GLU A 2 -18.54 -5.17 -5.82
N GLN A 3 -18.90 -5.13 -7.11
CA GLN A 3 -17.91 -4.98 -8.18
C GLN A 3 -17.02 -3.73 -8.01
N VAL A 4 -17.62 -2.59 -7.63
CA VAL A 4 -16.86 -1.35 -7.37
C VAL A 4 -15.92 -1.52 -6.18
N LEU A 5 -16.39 -2.18 -5.12
CA LEU A 5 -15.57 -2.46 -3.94
C LEU A 5 -14.40 -3.41 -4.27
N TRP A 6 -14.64 -4.41 -5.13
CA TRP A 6 -13.63 -5.33 -5.65
C TRP A 6 -12.56 -4.59 -6.47
N ASP A 7 -13.00 -3.73 -7.40
CA ASP A 7 -12.09 -2.94 -8.24
C ASP A 7 -11.23 -2.00 -7.36
N ILE A 8 -11.81 -1.36 -6.34
CA ILE A 8 -11.09 -0.55 -5.35
C ILE A 8 -10.05 -1.41 -4.62
N ALA A 9 -10.40 -2.62 -4.21
CA ALA A 9 -9.48 -3.50 -3.52
C ALA A 9 -8.28 -3.89 -4.38
N ILE A 10 -8.49 -4.16 -5.67
CA ILE A 10 -7.40 -4.45 -6.61
C ILE A 10 -6.49 -3.24 -6.74
N VAL A 11 -7.05 -2.04 -6.98
CA VAL A 11 -6.26 -0.81 -7.11
C VAL A 11 -5.49 -0.50 -5.83
N ALA A 12 -6.10 -0.70 -4.66
CA ALA A 12 -5.41 -0.55 -3.37
C ALA A 12 -4.24 -1.53 -3.25
N SER A 13 -4.40 -2.80 -3.63
CA SER A 13 -3.29 -3.78 -3.56
C SER A 13 -2.09 -3.35 -4.41
N LEU A 14 -2.34 -2.87 -5.64
CA LEU A 14 -1.31 -2.40 -6.56
C LEU A 14 -0.62 -1.14 -6.01
N LEU A 15 -1.37 -0.16 -5.53
CA LEU A 15 -0.80 1.06 -4.94
C LEU A 15 0.02 0.76 -3.68
N GLY A 16 -0.50 -0.10 -2.80
CA GLY A 16 0.20 -0.53 -1.59
C GLY A 16 1.52 -1.21 -1.92
N PHE A 17 1.53 -2.07 -2.94
CA PHE A 17 2.74 -2.73 -3.42
C PHE A 17 3.76 -1.75 -4.02
N LEU A 18 3.31 -0.77 -4.81
CA LEU A 18 4.19 0.27 -5.35
C LEU A 18 4.85 1.10 -4.24
N PHE A 19 4.09 1.51 -3.22
CA PHE A 19 4.67 2.21 -2.07
C PHE A 19 5.64 1.33 -1.29
N LEU A 20 5.37 0.03 -1.18
CA LEU A 20 6.27 -0.92 -0.53
C LEU A 20 7.59 -1.06 -1.30
N ILE A 21 7.55 -1.17 -2.63
CA ILE A 21 8.76 -1.18 -3.48
C ILE A 21 9.55 0.10 -3.24
N PHE A 22 8.91 1.27 -3.28
CA PHE A 22 9.60 2.53 -3.07
C PHE A 22 10.20 2.64 -1.66
N ALA A 23 9.46 2.19 -0.63
CA ALA A 23 9.97 2.12 0.73
C ALA A 23 11.18 1.17 0.82
N PHE A 24 11.13 0.01 0.17
CA PHE A 24 12.23 -0.94 0.12
C PHE A 24 13.47 -0.36 -0.55
N LEU A 25 13.33 0.23 -1.74
CA LEU A 25 14.44 0.85 -2.49
C LEU A 25 15.08 2.01 -1.74
N THR A 26 14.28 2.82 -1.03
CA THR A 26 14.79 3.90 -0.18
C THR A 26 15.42 3.39 1.12
N GLY A 27 14.93 2.27 1.68
CA GLY A 27 15.50 1.60 2.85
C GLY A 27 16.88 0.97 2.56
N LEU A 28 17.02 0.34 1.39
CA LEU A 28 18.29 -0.19 0.88
C LEU A 28 19.26 0.91 0.40
N ARG A 29 18.84 2.18 0.40
CA ARG A 29 19.62 3.31 -0.13
C ARG A 29 20.00 3.19 -1.61
N ILE A 30 19.27 2.37 -2.38
CA ILE A 30 19.35 2.34 -3.85
C ILE A 30 18.84 3.68 -4.40
N ILE A 31 17.69 4.13 -3.89
CA ILE A 31 17.18 5.49 -4.14
C ILE A 31 17.59 6.39 -2.97
N LYS A 32 18.49 7.35 -3.25
CA LYS A 32 19.03 8.28 -2.25
C LYS A 32 18.26 9.59 -2.25
N ILE A 33 17.38 9.77 -1.26
CA ILE A 33 16.62 11.01 -1.04
C ILE A 33 17.19 11.74 0.17
N LYS A 34 17.19 13.08 0.14
CA LYS A 34 17.65 13.89 1.28
C LYS A 34 16.90 13.48 2.56
N PRO A 35 17.59 13.23 3.69
CA PRO A 35 16.99 12.68 4.91
C PRO A 35 15.90 13.58 5.51
N LYS A 36 15.92 14.89 5.24
CA LYS A 36 14.88 15.86 5.63
C LYS A 36 13.47 15.42 5.22
N PHE A 37 13.32 14.72 4.09
CA PHE A 37 12.01 14.30 3.59
C PHE A 37 11.45 13.05 4.29
N ARG A 38 12.29 12.27 4.99
CA ARG A 38 11.91 11.01 5.65
C ARG A 38 11.12 10.07 4.72
N ALA A 39 11.52 10.01 3.45
CA ALA A 39 10.76 9.36 2.37
C ALA A 39 10.49 7.89 2.65
N HIS A 40 11.48 7.13 3.12
CA HIS A 40 11.32 5.72 3.50
C HIS A 40 10.18 5.52 4.52
N LYS A 41 10.22 6.27 5.64
CA LYS A 41 9.21 6.16 6.70
C LYS A 41 7.80 6.48 6.18
N LYS A 42 7.67 7.55 5.38
CA LYS A 42 6.38 7.97 4.83
C LYS A 42 5.83 6.95 3.84
N ALA A 43 6.68 6.44 2.94
CA ALA A 43 6.30 5.43 1.96
C ALA A 43 5.93 4.10 2.62
N ALA A 44 6.69 3.66 3.63
CA ALA A 44 6.38 2.44 4.38
C ALA A 44 5.02 2.57 5.10
N LEU A 45 4.75 3.72 5.72
CA LEU A 45 3.48 3.96 6.39
C LEU A 45 2.30 4.02 5.40
N ALA A 46 2.49 4.67 4.25
CA ALA A 46 1.49 4.72 3.19
C ALA A 46 1.21 3.32 2.63
N ALA A 47 2.24 2.52 2.35
CA ALA A 47 2.11 1.13 1.92
C ALA A 47 1.29 0.32 2.93
N PHE A 48 1.64 0.39 4.21
CA PHE A 48 0.94 -0.31 5.28
C PHE A 48 -0.53 0.08 5.36
N GLY A 49 -0.84 1.39 5.32
CA GLY A 49 -2.22 1.88 5.36
C GLY A 49 -3.06 1.38 4.19
N VAL A 50 -2.54 1.48 2.96
CA VAL A 50 -3.25 1.06 1.74
C VAL A 50 -3.46 -0.45 1.72
N VAL A 51 -2.44 -1.25 2.06
CA VAL A 51 -2.57 -2.72 2.14
C VAL A 51 -3.55 -3.13 3.23
N SER A 52 -3.62 -2.40 4.35
CA SER A 52 -4.61 -2.65 5.40
C SER A 52 -6.04 -2.43 4.89
N VAL A 53 -6.29 -1.37 4.11
CA VAL A 53 -7.60 -1.14 3.47
C VAL A 53 -7.93 -2.27 2.51
N HIS A 54 -6.98 -2.71 1.67
CA HIS A 54 -7.17 -3.87 0.80
C HIS A 54 -7.55 -5.12 1.61
N ALA A 55 -6.82 -5.43 2.68
CA ALA A 55 -7.08 -6.59 3.52
C ALA A 55 -8.46 -6.54 4.18
N LEU A 56 -8.90 -5.37 4.66
CA LEU A 56 -10.24 -5.21 5.23
C LEU A 56 -11.34 -5.47 4.19
N ILE A 57 -11.16 -5.02 2.96
CA ILE A 57 -12.10 -5.30 1.87
C ILE A 57 -12.11 -6.79 1.54
N MET A 58 -10.94 -7.44 1.46
CA MET A 58 -10.88 -8.89 1.24
C MET A 58 -11.54 -9.69 2.38
N PHE A 59 -11.40 -9.25 3.63
CA PHE A 59 -12.13 -9.84 4.75
C PHE A 59 -13.64 -9.68 4.60
N TYR A 60 -14.11 -8.51 4.16
CA TYR A 60 -15.53 -8.32 3.85
C TYR A 60 -16.00 -9.35 2.82
N PHE A 61 -15.28 -9.50 1.71
CA PHE A 61 -15.63 -10.47 0.66
C PHE A 61 -15.55 -11.92 1.14
N TYR A 62 -14.62 -12.25 2.03
CA TYR A 62 -14.47 -13.61 2.53
C TYR A 62 -15.60 -14.03 3.48
N PHE A 63 -16.07 -13.12 4.32
CA PHE A 63 -17.04 -13.42 5.38
C PHE A 63 -18.49 -13.06 5.04
N PHE A 64 -18.72 -12.11 4.13
CA PHE A 64 -20.04 -11.49 3.97
C PHE A 64 -20.54 -11.35 2.52
N ALA A 65 -19.74 -11.70 1.51
CA ALA A 65 -20.13 -11.74 0.10
C ALA A 65 -20.12 -13.18 -0.42
#